data_AF-A0A9E3U4S6-F1
#
_entry.id   AF-A0A9E3U4S6-F1
#
_cell.length_a   1.000
_cell.length_b   1.000
_cell.length_c   1.000
_cell.angle_alpha   90.00
_cell.angle_beta   90.00
_cell.angle_gamma   90.00
#
_symmetry.space_group_name_H-M   'P 1'
#
loop_
_entity.id
_entity.type
_entity.pdbx_description
1 polymer ?
#
loop_
_entity_poly.entity_id
_entity_poly.type
_entity_poly.pdbx_seq_one_letter_code
_entity_poly.pdbx_strand_id
1 'polypeptide(L)'
;MLRLLLAVAAVYGLWFVTDIVIHCLILGSVYETQTAVFYPAAEMKMGLVQLVVLANAAVFTKIYSWFISPKNLKTGVVYGALYGFAHGFGMGFGTYATMRITLATAWTWTLGAIVQAILAGVVVSLIIHQRDDKPL
;
A
#
# COMPACT_ATOMS: atom_id res chain seq x y z
N MET A 1 3.27 -22.26 -2.32
CA MET A 1 4.45 -21.35 -2.25
C MET A 1 4.55 -20.44 -3.46
N LEU A 2 4.58 -20.95 -4.70
CA LEU A 2 4.70 -20.10 -5.91
C LEU A 2 3.63 -19.00 -6.00
N ARG A 3 2.34 -19.31 -5.79
CA ARG A 3 1.26 -18.32 -5.79
C ARG A 3 1.45 -17.21 -4.76
N LEU A 4 2.02 -17.54 -3.60
CA LEU A 4 2.31 -16.55 -2.57
C LEU A 4 3.40 -15.59 -3.04
N LEU A 5 4.49 -16.10 -3.61
CA LEU A 5 5.57 -15.27 -4.16
C LEU A 5 5.08 -14.37 -5.31
N LEU A 6 4.26 -14.92 -6.22
CA LEU A 6 3.63 -14.16 -7.30
C LEU A 6 2.71 -13.06 -6.77
N ALA A 7 1.91 -13.35 -5.73
CA ALA A 7 1.06 -12.35 -5.11
C ALA A 7 1.87 -11.23 -4.43
N VAL A 8 2.95 -11.56 -3.72
CA VAL A 8 3.85 -10.56 -3.12
C VAL A 8 4.45 -9.67 -4.21
N ALA A 9 4.99 -10.27 -5.27
CA ALA A 9 5.58 -9.52 -6.38
C ALA A 9 4.55 -8.62 -7.09
N ALA A 10 3.32 -9.11 -7.29
CA ALA A 10 2.25 -8.34 -7.93
C ALA A 10 1.78 -7.17 -7.06
N VAL A 11 1.60 -7.37 -5.75
CA VAL A 11 1.24 -6.30 -4.80
C VAL A 11 2.37 -5.27 -4.70
N TYR A 12 3.62 -5.72 -4.59
CA TYR A 12 4.78 -4.81 -4.59
C TYR A 12 4.85 -3.98 -5.87
N GLY A 13 4.72 -4.61 -7.05
CA GLY A 13 4.73 -3.90 -8.32
C GLY A 13 3.58 -2.90 -8.46
N LEU A 14 2.37 -3.27 -8.01
CA LEU A 14 1.23 -2.36 -7.98
C LEU A 14 1.53 -1.12 -7.12
N TRP A 15 2.01 -1.31 -5.89
CA TRP A 15 2.34 -0.21 -4.99
C TRP A 15 3.48 0.65 -5.52
N PHE A 16 4.53 0.05 -6.06
CA PHE A 16 5.63 0.78 -6.69
C PHE A 16 5.14 1.71 -7.82
N VAL A 17 4.30 1.21 -8.73
CA VAL A 17 3.77 2.01 -9.84
C VAL A 17 2.85 3.12 -9.34
N THR A 18 1.97 2.79 -8.40
CA THR A 18 1.03 3.77 -7.85
C THR A 18 1.71 4.83 -6.97
N ASP A 19 2.80 4.48 -6.28
CA ASP A 19 3.64 5.43 -5.54
C ASP A 19 4.31 6.44 -6.47
N ILE A 20 4.79 6.01 -7.65
CA ILE A 20 5.30 6.94 -8.67
C ILE A 20 4.20 7.93 -9.08
N VAL A 21 2.98 7.44 -9.31
CA VAL A 21 1.85 8.31 -9.68
C VAL A 21 1.53 9.30 -8.56
N ILE A 22 1.39 8.82 -7.33
CA ILE A 22 1.02 9.65 -6.18
C ILE A 22 2.12 10.67 -5.86
N HIS A 23 3.37 10.23 -5.77
CA HIS A 23 4.46 11.07 -5.28
C HIS A 23 5.11 11.93 -6.36
N CYS A 24 5.22 11.45 -7.60
CA CYS A 24 5.84 12.21 -8.67
C CYS A 24 4.81 13.05 -9.46
N LEU A 25 3.64 12.48 -9.78
CA LEU A 25 2.67 13.17 -10.66
C LEU A 25 1.66 14.01 -9.88
N ILE A 26 1.13 13.50 -8.77
CA ILE A 26 0.09 14.19 -7.99
C ILE A 26 0.71 15.17 -6.99
N LEU A 27 1.74 14.73 -6.25
CA LEU A 27 2.35 15.51 -5.16
C LEU A 27 3.69 16.17 -5.51
N GLY A 28 4.25 15.95 -6.69
CA GLY A 28 5.58 16.44 -7.06
C GLY A 28 5.75 17.94 -6.81
N SER A 29 4.85 18.76 -7.35
CA SER A 29 4.87 20.23 -7.15
C SER A 29 4.60 20.64 -5.70
N VAL A 30 3.78 19.87 -4.97
CA VAL A 30 3.47 20.10 -3.56
C VAL A 30 4.71 19.84 -2.69
N TYR A 31 5.53 18.84 -3.02
CA TYR A 31 6.76 18.52 -2.31
C TYR A 31 7.86 19.56 -2.52
N GLU A 32 7.93 20.17 -3.70
CA GLU A 32 8.86 21.30 -3.97
C GLU A 32 8.59 22.49 -3.03
N THR A 33 7.36 22.65 -2.54
CA THR A 33 7.00 23.69 -1.56
C THR A 33 7.22 23.29 -0.10
N GLN A 34 7.54 22.01 0.17
CA GLN A 34 7.65 21.43 1.53
C GLN A 34 9.06 20.89 1.83
N THR A 35 10.09 21.58 1.36
CA THR A 35 11.50 21.13 1.48
C THR A 35 11.99 20.95 2.92
N ALA A 36 11.39 21.64 3.90
CA ALA A 36 11.77 21.50 5.30
C ALA A 36 11.27 20.20 5.96
N VAL A 37 10.39 19.44 5.32
CA VAL A 37 9.81 18.20 5.89
C VAL A 37 10.63 16.97 5.52
N PHE A 38 11.16 16.94 4.30
CA PHE A 38 11.83 15.78 3.74
C PHE A 38 13.34 15.94 3.79
N TYR A 39 14.06 14.82 3.87
CA TYR A 39 15.51 14.83 3.63
C TYR A 39 15.80 15.39 2.23
N PRO A 40 16.94 16.08 2.04
CA PRO A 40 17.43 16.39 0.70
C PRO A 40 17.49 15.13 -0.17
N ALA A 41 17.19 15.26 -1.46
CA ALA A 41 17.07 14.10 -2.37
C ALA A 41 18.32 13.20 -2.37
N ALA A 42 19.52 13.78 -2.25
CA ALA A 42 20.79 13.05 -2.19
C ALA A 42 20.97 12.23 -0.90
N GLU A 43 20.25 12.56 0.17
CA GLU A 43 20.31 11.88 1.48
C GLU A 43 19.15 10.89 1.67
N MET A 44 18.17 10.89 0.76
CA MET A 44 17.06 9.95 0.79
C MET A 44 17.56 8.52 0.57
N LYS A 45 17.24 7.64 1.51
CA LYS A 45 17.66 6.23 1.50
C LYS A 45 16.71 5.43 0.61
N MET A 46 16.76 5.65 -0.70
CA MET A 46 15.80 5.06 -1.65
C MET A 46 15.77 3.52 -1.61
N GLY A 47 16.91 2.87 -1.39
CA GLY A 47 16.97 1.42 -1.22
C GLY A 47 16.17 0.93 0.02
N LEU A 48 16.22 1.69 1.12
CA LEU A 48 15.44 1.38 2.32
C LEU A 48 13.94 1.60 2.08
N VAL A 49 13.56 2.66 1.35
CA VAL A 49 12.17 2.89 0.95
C VAL A 49 11.62 1.68 0.21
N GLN A 50 12.36 1.19 -0.80
CA GLN A 50 11.94 0.01 -1.57
C GLN A 50 11.86 -1.27 -0.72
N LEU A 51 12.80 -1.47 0.20
CA LEU A 51 12.76 -2.59 1.14
C LEU A 51 11.53 -2.55 2.05
N VAL A 52 11.16 -1.35 2.54
CA VAL A 52 9.96 -1.15 3.38
C VAL A 52 8.68 -1.44 2.59
N VAL A 53 8.59 -1.00 1.34
CA VAL A 53 7.42 -1.29 0.48
C VAL A 53 7.32 -2.80 0.21
N LEU A 54 8.43 -3.46 -0.12
CA LEU A 54 8.47 -4.91 -0.32
C LEU A 54 8.08 -5.68 0.95
N ALA A 55 8.58 -5.27 2.12
CA ALA A 55 8.24 -5.88 3.40
C ALA A 55 6.74 -5.73 3.71
N ASN A 56 6.16 -4.55 3.51
CA ASN A 56 4.72 -4.34 3.68
C ASN A 56 3.90 -5.18 2.70
N ALA A 57 4.29 -5.25 1.43
CA ALA A 57 3.59 -6.07 0.43
C ALA A 57 3.62 -7.55 0.80
N ALA A 58 4.76 -8.03 1.32
CA ALA A 58 4.91 -9.40 1.80
C ALA A 58 4.01 -9.70 3.00
N VAL A 59 3.96 -8.80 3.98
CA VAL A 59 3.13 -8.95 5.19
C VAL A 59 1.64 -8.87 4.85
N PHE A 60 1.22 -7.86 4.08
CA PHE A 60 -0.15 -7.71 3.60
C PHE A 60 -0.65 -8.99 2.90
N THR A 61 0.15 -9.50 1.97
CA THR A 61 -0.17 -10.73 1.23
C THR A 61 -0.26 -11.95 2.16
N LYS A 62 0.67 -12.09 3.11
CA LYS A 62 0.67 -13.20 4.07
C LYS A 62 -0.54 -13.15 5.00
N ILE A 63 -0.95 -11.96 5.46
CA ILE A 63 -2.14 -11.82 6.30
C ILE A 63 -3.37 -12.35 5.56
N TYR A 64 -3.58 -11.92 4.31
CA TYR A 64 -4.67 -12.44 3.49
C TYR A 64 -4.57 -13.96 3.29
N SER A 65 -3.39 -14.45 2.93
CA SER A 65 -3.19 -15.88 2.65
C SER A 65 -3.45 -16.77 3.85
N TRP A 66 -3.03 -16.37 5.05
CA TRP A 66 -3.02 -17.23 6.24
C TRP A 66 -4.26 -17.06 7.12
N PHE A 67 -4.76 -15.83 7.27
CA PHE A 67 -5.78 -15.53 8.27
C PHE A 67 -7.15 -15.20 7.68
N ILE A 68 -7.23 -14.91 6.38
CA ILE A 68 -8.49 -14.52 5.75
C ILE A 68 -9.13 -15.71 5.02
N SER A 69 -10.40 -15.96 5.36
CA SER A 69 -11.26 -16.99 4.76
C SER A 69 -12.71 -16.50 4.81
N PRO A 70 -13.56 -16.79 3.80
CA PRO A 70 -13.22 -17.46 2.53
C PRO A 70 -12.32 -16.59 1.64
N LYS A 71 -11.60 -17.22 0.71
CA LYS A 71 -10.68 -16.51 -0.21
C LYS A 71 -11.38 -16.17 -1.52
N ASN A 72 -11.98 -14.99 -1.59
CA ASN A 72 -12.68 -14.48 -2.77
C ASN A 72 -12.51 -12.96 -2.93
N LEU A 73 -13.00 -12.42 -4.04
CA LEU A 73 -12.85 -11.01 -4.38
C LEU A 73 -13.47 -10.08 -3.32
N LYS A 74 -14.65 -10.42 -2.79
CA LYS A 74 -15.33 -9.62 -1.76
C LYS A 74 -14.48 -9.52 -0.50
N THR A 75 -13.96 -10.64 0.00
CA THR A 75 -13.10 -10.64 1.20
C THR A 75 -11.77 -9.94 0.94
N GLY A 76 -11.22 -10.05 -0.28
CA GLY A 76 -10.04 -9.30 -0.73
C GLY A 76 -10.23 -7.79 -0.68
N VAL A 77 -11.32 -7.29 -1.25
CA VAL A 77 -11.67 -5.86 -1.25
C VAL A 77 -11.89 -5.35 0.17
N VAL A 78 -12.66 -6.06 0.99
CA VAL A 78 -12.92 -5.64 2.38
C VAL A 78 -11.63 -5.64 3.20
N TYR A 79 -10.78 -6.68 3.06
CA TYR A 79 -9.48 -6.72 3.70
C TYR A 79 -8.60 -5.54 3.28
N GLY A 80 -8.48 -5.30 1.98
CA GLY A 80 -7.73 -4.18 1.42
C GLY A 80 -8.23 -2.84 1.92
N ALA A 81 -9.55 -2.63 1.96
CA ALA A 81 -10.15 -1.41 2.50
C ALA A 81 -9.81 -1.20 3.97
N LEU A 82 -10.02 -2.20 4.84
CA LEU A 82 -9.74 -2.08 6.28
C LEU A 82 -8.25 -1.82 6.55
N TYR A 83 -7.36 -2.55 5.87
CA TYR A 83 -5.93 -2.30 5.94
C TYR A 83 -5.58 -0.89 5.46
N GLY A 84 -6.15 -0.47 4.33
CA GLY A 84 -5.95 0.85 3.74
C GLY A 84 -6.41 1.98 4.65
N PHE A 85 -7.54 1.82 5.35
CA PHE A 85 -8.00 2.80 6.34
C PHE A 85 -7.02 2.90 7.51
N ALA A 86 -6.62 1.78 8.10
CA ALA A 86 -5.68 1.78 9.21
C ALA A 86 -4.32 2.36 8.81
N HIS A 87 -3.76 1.90 7.69
CA HIS A 87 -2.48 2.34 7.17
C HIS A 87 -2.52 3.80 6.69
N GLY A 88 -3.54 4.16 5.92
CA GLY A 88 -3.69 5.48 5.31
C GLY A 88 -3.89 6.58 6.35
N PHE A 89 -4.75 6.38 7.36
CA PHE A 89 -4.89 7.37 8.44
C PHE A 89 -3.63 7.43 9.33
N GLY A 90 -2.98 6.29 9.60
CA GLY A 90 -1.72 6.25 10.33
C GLY A 90 -0.61 7.02 9.60
N MET A 91 -0.45 6.80 8.29
CA MET A 91 0.55 7.45 7.47
C MET A 91 0.21 8.92 7.18
N GLY A 92 -1.00 9.23 6.75
CA GLY A 92 -1.40 10.58 6.37
C GLY A 92 -1.63 11.47 7.59
N PHE A 93 -2.68 11.20 8.35
CA PHE A 93 -3.06 12.02 9.50
C PHE A 93 -2.16 11.83 10.72
N GLY A 94 -1.61 10.63 10.94
CA GLY A 94 -0.62 10.42 11.99
C GLY A 94 0.65 11.24 11.76
N THR A 95 1.09 11.35 10.50
CA THR A 95 2.19 12.26 10.12
C THR A 95 1.77 13.71 10.26
N TYR A 96 0.59 14.11 9.79
CA TYR A 96 0.10 15.49 9.96
C TYR A 96 0.03 15.94 11.42
N ALA A 97 -0.30 15.02 12.33
CA ALA A 97 -0.35 15.32 13.77
C ALA A 97 1.03 15.58 14.40
N THR A 98 2.12 15.14 13.76
CA THR A 98 3.47 15.13 14.35
C THR A 98 4.53 15.84 13.49
N MET A 99 4.24 16.08 12.21
CA MET A 99 5.11 16.68 11.22
C MET A 99 4.36 17.75 10.43
N ARG A 100 5.09 18.73 9.91
CA ARG A 100 4.54 19.93 9.24
C ARG A 100 4.18 19.67 7.78
N ILE A 101 3.46 18.59 7.48
CA ILE A 101 2.89 18.39 6.15
C ILE A 101 1.61 19.24 5.98
N THR A 102 1.24 19.56 4.75
CA THR A 102 -0.03 20.26 4.49
C THR A 102 -1.23 19.32 4.64
N LEU A 103 -2.41 19.89 4.96
CA LEU A 103 -3.66 19.11 5.01
C LEU A 103 -3.97 18.41 3.68
N ALA A 104 -3.65 19.06 2.55
CA ALA A 104 -3.77 18.45 1.23
C ALA A 104 -2.90 17.18 1.10
N THR A 105 -1.64 17.25 1.55
CA THR A 105 -0.72 16.09 1.54
C THR A 105 -1.27 14.96 2.41
N ALA A 106 -1.77 15.27 3.62
CA ALA A 106 -2.34 14.29 4.53
C ALA A 106 -3.53 13.54 3.90
N TRP A 107 -4.44 14.27 3.24
CA TRP A 107 -5.56 13.66 2.52
C TRP A 107 -5.11 12.83 1.32
N THR A 108 -4.19 13.34 0.51
CA THR A 108 -3.67 12.61 -0.66
C THR A 108 -2.99 11.32 -0.24
N TRP A 109 -2.19 11.31 0.82
CA TRP A 109 -1.57 10.10 1.36
C TRP A 109 -2.61 9.12 1.89
N THR A 110 -3.59 9.61 2.65
CA THR A 110 -4.65 8.76 3.23
C THR A 110 -5.47 8.09 2.14
N LEU A 111 -5.98 8.87 1.19
CA LEU A 111 -6.83 8.37 0.11
C LEU A 111 -6.03 7.51 -0.88
N GLY A 112 -4.79 7.90 -1.19
CA GLY A 112 -3.86 7.12 -2.01
C GLY A 112 -3.62 5.73 -1.43
N ALA A 113 -3.29 5.66 -0.14
CA ALA A 113 -3.08 4.41 0.57
C ALA A 113 -4.35 3.52 0.61
N ILE A 114 -5.53 4.11 0.83
CA ILE A 114 -6.80 3.36 0.79
C ILE A 114 -7.02 2.74 -0.59
N VAL A 115 -6.87 3.54 -1.66
CA VAL A 115 -7.05 3.05 -3.04
C VAL A 115 -6.02 1.96 -3.38
N GLN A 116 -4.74 2.19 -3.05
CA GLN A 116 -3.67 1.21 -3.27
C GLN A 116 -3.93 -0.10 -2.53
N ALA A 117 -4.41 -0.05 -1.29
CA ALA A 117 -4.70 -1.23 -0.49
C ALA A 117 -5.93 -1.99 -1.00
N ILE A 118 -6.98 -1.28 -1.47
CA ILE A 118 -8.14 -1.92 -2.11
C ILE A 118 -7.72 -2.64 -3.39
N LEU A 119 -6.93 -1.98 -4.25
CA LEU A 119 -6.40 -2.59 -5.47
C LEU A 119 -5.50 -3.80 -5.16
N ALA A 120 -4.66 -3.71 -4.12
CA ALA A 120 -3.87 -4.83 -3.65
C ALA A 120 -4.74 -5.99 -3.12
N GLY A 121 -5.84 -5.67 -2.44
CA GLY A 121 -6.87 -6.62 -2.01
C GLY A 121 -7.51 -7.38 -3.17
N VAL A 122 -7.79 -6.68 -4.27
CA VAL A 122 -8.24 -7.29 -5.53
C VAL A 122 -7.16 -8.21 -6.09
N VAL A 123 -5.93 -7.71 -6.27
CA VAL A 123 -4.82 -8.50 -6.84
C VAL A 123 -4.53 -9.76 -6.02
N VAL A 124 -4.44 -9.64 -4.69
CA VAL A 124 -4.13 -10.79 -3.83
C VAL A 124 -5.24 -11.83 -3.84
N SER A 125 -6.51 -11.42 -3.85
CA SER A 125 -7.63 -12.35 -3.89
C SER A 125 -7.79 -13.06 -5.22
N LEU A 126 -7.38 -12.44 -6.34
CA LEU A 126 -7.32 -13.09 -7.66
C LEU A 126 -6.23 -14.16 -7.75
N ILE A 127 -5.07 -13.91 -7.14
CA ILE A 127 -3.92 -14.86 -7.19
C ILE A 127 -4.08 -15.96 -6.13
N ILE A 128 -4.56 -15.60 -4.94
CA ILE A 128 -4.77 -16.48 -3.79
C ILE A 128 -6.28 -16.66 -3.56
N HIS A 129 -7.01 -17.10 -4.59
CA HIS A 129 -8.42 -17.51 -4.46
C HIS A 129 -8.55 -18.94 -3.93
N GLN A 130 -9.68 -19.22 -3.28
CA GLN A 130 -10.18 -20.58 -3.11
C GLN A 130 -10.64 -21.08 -4.48
N ARG A 131 -10.27 -22.32 -4.81
CA ARG A 131 -10.75 -22.98 -6.02
C ARG A 131 -12.09 -23.62 -5.68
N ASP A 132 -13.14 -23.34 -6.46
CA ASP A 132 -14.52 -23.79 -6.21
C ASP A 132 -14.64 -25.33 -6.11
N ASP A 133 -13.62 -26.05 -6.58
CA ASP A 133 -13.52 -27.51 -6.70
C ASP A 133 -12.93 -28.25 -5.48
N LYS A 134 -12.63 -27.58 -4.36
CA LYS A 134 -12.17 -28.26 -3.13
C LYS A 134 -12.98 -27.88 -1.88
N PRO A 135 -13.83 -28.77 -1.35
CA PRO A 135 -14.33 -28.63 0.01
C PRO A 135 -13.18 -28.82 1.00
N LEU A 136 -13.32 -28.15 2.15
CA LEU A 136 -12.41 -28.21 3.29
C LEU A 136 -12.27 -29.64 3.84
#